data_AF-A0A8T0F035-F1
#
_entry.id   AF-A0A8T0F035-F1
#
_cell.length_a   1.000
_cell.length_b   1.000
_cell.length_c   1.000
_cell.angle_alpha   90.00
_cell.angle_beta   90.00
_cell.angle_gamma   90.00
#
_symmetry.space_group_name_H-M   'P 1'
#
loop_
_entity.id
_entity.type
_entity.pdbx_description
1 polymer ?
#
loop_
_entity_poly.entity_id
_entity_poly.type
_entity_poly.pdbx_seq_one_letter_code
_entity_poly.pdbx_strand_id
1 'polypeptide(L)'
;MEIVDTPLSSKFACGKSTICKNTITKRLTAVNSTSFEEADSLCPTGKGDFYPWTNCMHNLTYFHFSHGKLTSFDKLFLLPMENLIELNLTHNRITKIESAAMKNLPNLSILDLSHNVIEHLDGVFGKEIRMNLVFLDVSWNFIKTIGDFSFHRYHV
;
A
#
# COMPACT_ATOMS: atom_id res chain seq x y z
N MET A 1 -11.03 -2.49 13.00
CA MET A 1 -10.57 -1.45 12.07
C MET A 1 -11.25 -0.17 12.49
N GLU A 2 -10.50 0.79 13.02
CA GLU A 2 -11.05 2.13 13.26
C GLU A 2 -10.71 3.02 12.07
N ILE A 3 -11.73 3.50 11.38
CA ILE A 3 -11.58 4.43 10.25
C ILE A 3 -11.79 5.84 10.80
N VAL A 4 -10.67 6.52 11.02
CA VAL A 4 -10.58 7.87 11.56
C VAL A 4 -10.09 8.74 10.40
N ASP A 5 -10.79 9.80 10.02
CA ASP A 5 -10.46 10.70 8.89
C ASP A 5 -10.86 10.27 7.46
N THR A 6 -11.88 9.41 7.31
CA THR A 6 -12.39 9.06 5.96
C THR A 6 -13.90 9.21 5.82
N PRO A 7 -14.42 10.13 4.98
CA PRO A 7 -15.76 10.00 4.45
C PRO A 7 -15.71 8.95 3.33
N LEU A 8 -15.80 7.67 3.70
CA LEU A 8 -15.97 6.59 2.73
C LEU A 8 -17.22 6.89 1.91
N SER A 9 -17.04 7.30 0.65
CA SER A 9 -18.17 7.61 -0.22
C SER A 9 -18.83 6.32 -0.66
N SER A 10 -20.16 6.24 -0.55
CA SER A 10 -20.94 5.12 -1.10
C SER A 10 -21.01 5.11 -2.64
N LYS A 11 -20.38 6.09 -3.31
CA LYS A 11 -20.37 6.18 -4.77
C LYS A 11 -19.33 5.22 -5.37
N PHE A 12 -19.80 4.03 -5.69
CA PHE A 12 -19.07 3.07 -6.51
C PHE A 12 -19.50 3.19 -7.99
N ALA A 13 -18.54 3.28 -8.90
CA ALA A 13 -18.74 3.10 -10.33
C ALA A 13 -18.69 1.61 -10.66
N CYS A 14 -19.84 1.03 -10.98
CA CYS A 14 -19.98 -0.36 -11.42
C CYS A 14 -20.42 -0.33 -12.89
N GLY A 15 -19.46 -0.45 -13.82
CA GLY A 15 -19.77 -0.57 -15.26
C GLY A 15 -20.22 -2.00 -15.61
N LYS A 16 -19.82 -2.50 -16.80
CA LYS A 16 -19.90 -3.95 -17.14
C LYS A 16 -18.87 -4.83 -16.40
N SER A 17 -18.15 -4.26 -15.43
CA SER A 17 -17.11 -4.96 -14.68
C SER A 17 -17.73 -5.67 -13.47
N THR A 18 -17.15 -6.82 -13.10
CA THR A 18 -17.47 -7.55 -11.86
C THR A 18 -16.95 -6.85 -10.60
N ILE A 19 -16.11 -5.82 -10.75
CA ILE A 19 -15.49 -5.07 -9.66
C ILE A 19 -16.04 -3.64 -9.65
N CYS A 20 -16.77 -3.32 -8.59
CA CYS A 20 -17.23 -1.97 -8.30
C CYS A 20 -16.07 -1.11 -7.78
N LYS A 21 -15.91 0.10 -8.32
CA LYS A 21 -14.78 0.98 -7.98
C LYS A 21 -15.23 2.23 -7.25
N ASN A 22 -14.65 2.54 -6.09
CA ASN A 22 -14.84 3.83 -5.46
C ASN A 22 -13.97 4.88 -6.18
N THR A 23 -14.62 5.82 -6.87
CA THR A 23 -13.93 6.84 -7.67
C THR A 23 -13.81 8.18 -6.96
N ILE A 24 -14.27 8.28 -5.71
CA ILE A 24 -14.34 9.57 -5.00
C ILE A 24 -13.36 9.61 -3.84
N THR A 25 -13.26 8.53 -3.09
CA THR A 25 -12.43 8.50 -1.89
C THR A 25 -10.96 8.59 -2.27
N LYS A 26 -10.29 9.67 -1.82
CA LYS A 26 -8.86 9.93 -2.07
C LYS A 26 -7.97 9.70 -0.85
N ARG A 27 -8.54 9.67 0.35
CA ARG A 27 -7.81 9.42 1.59
C ARG A 27 -8.49 8.27 2.28
N LEU A 28 -7.73 7.33 2.81
CA LEU A 28 -8.22 6.31 3.72
C LEU A 28 -7.21 6.14 4.83
N THR A 29 -7.68 6.27 6.06
CA THR A 29 -6.88 6.07 7.26
C THR A 29 -7.55 5.02 8.14
N ALA A 30 -6.80 3.97 8.45
CA ALA A 30 -7.23 2.85 9.25
C ALA A 30 -6.20 2.57 10.34
N VAL A 31 -6.63 2.60 11.59
CA VAL A 31 -5.78 2.40 12.76
C VAL A 31 -6.25 1.18 13.54
N ASN A 32 -5.32 0.47 14.18
CA ASN A 32 -5.60 -0.66 15.08
C ASN A 32 -6.39 -1.80 14.40
N SER A 33 -6.07 -2.11 13.14
CA SER A 33 -6.76 -3.19 12.41
C SER A 33 -5.98 -4.50 12.45
N THR A 34 -6.60 -5.55 12.98
CA THR A 34 -5.96 -6.87 13.16
C THR A 34 -6.01 -7.76 11.92
N SER A 35 -6.88 -7.47 10.95
CA SER A 35 -6.97 -8.17 9.66
C SER A 35 -7.50 -7.22 8.56
N PHE A 36 -7.33 -7.63 7.29
CA PHE A 36 -7.95 -6.96 6.14
C PHE A 36 -9.40 -7.37 5.92
N GLU A 37 -9.93 -8.33 6.69
CA GLU A 37 -11.28 -8.87 6.49
C GLU A 37 -12.37 -7.81 6.69
N GLU A 38 -12.16 -6.87 7.63
CA GLU A 38 -13.06 -5.73 7.79
C GLU A 38 -12.91 -4.70 6.65
N ALA A 39 -11.70 -4.56 6.09
CA ALA A 39 -11.47 -3.70 4.95
C ALA A 39 -12.02 -4.30 3.64
N ASP A 40 -12.08 -5.63 3.53
CA ASP A 40 -12.75 -6.35 2.44
C ASP A 40 -14.24 -6.01 2.38
N SER A 41 -14.87 -5.73 3.52
CA SER A 41 -16.26 -5.25 3.55
C SER A 41 -16.45 -3.84 2.94
N LEU A 42 -15.38 -3.04 2.86
CA LEU A 42 -15.41 -1.71 2.25
C LEU A 42 -15.48 -1.76 0.73
N CYS A 43 -15.15 -2.91 0.12
CA CYS A 43 -15.42 -3.14 -1.28
C CYS A 43 -16.09 -4.49 -1.53
N PRO A 44 -17.40 -4.51 -1.81
CA PRO A 44 -18.04 -5.71 -2.32
C PRO A 44 -17.57 -5.98 -3.76
N THR A 45 -16.60 -6.88 -3.92
CA THR A 45 -16.27 -7.49 -5.23
C THR A 45 -17.28 -8.59 -5.56
N GLY A 46 -17.62 -8.75 -6.85
CA GLY A 46 -18.58 -9.75 -7.31
C GLY A 46 -18.20 -11.20 -6.93
N LYS A 47 -19.19 -12.12 -7.02
CA LYS A 47 -19.09 -13.51 -6.56
C LYS A 47 -17.84 -14.23 -7.12
N GLY A 48 -16.87 -14.50 -6.24
CA GLY A 48 -15.73 -15.39 -6.48
C GLY A 48 -14.33 -14.81 -6.27
N ASP A 49 -14.21 -13.53 -5.89
CA ASP A 49 -12.96 -12.81 -6.07
C ASP A 49 -12.00 -12.79 -4.86
N PHE A 50 -10.73 -13.14 -5.12
CA PHE A 50 -9.55 -13.12 -4.23
C PHE A 50 -8.83 -11.76 -4.25
N TYR A 51 -9.48 -10.69 -4.71
CA TYR A 51 -8.84 -9.38 -4.88
C TYR A 51 -9.01 -8.53 -3.62
N PRO A 52 -7.94 -7.92 -3.08
CA PRO A 52 -8.04 -7.06 -1.91
C PRO A 52 -8.86 -5.81 -2.22
N TRP A 53 -9.58 -5.31 -1.22
CA TRP A 53 -10.43 -4.11 -1.31
C TRP A 53 -9.74 -2.86 -1.87
N THR A 54 -8.42 -2.74 -1.69
CA THR A 54 -7.56 -1.70 -2.27
C THR A 54 -7.77 -1.57 -3.79
N ASN A 55 -8.08 -2.67 -4.45
CA ASN A 55 -8.33 -2.72 -5.89
C ASN A 55 -9.56 -1.90 -6.34
N CYS A 56 -10.53 -1.75 -5.44
CA CYS A 56 -11.70 -0.91 -5.67
C CYS A 56 -11.44 0.55 -5.34
N MET A 57 -10.47 0.80 -4.48
CA MET A 57 -10.06 2.11 -3.99
C MET A 57 -8.85 2.66 -4.79
N HIS A 58 -8.74 2.32 -6.07
CA HIS A 58 -7.67 2.76 -6.98
C HIS A 58 -7.51 4.30 -7.13
N ASN A 59 -8.49 5.09 -6.68
CA ASN A 59 -8.42 6.56 -6.70
C ASN A 59 -7.78 7.18 -5.45
N LEU A 60 -7.28 6.34 -4.52
CA LEU A 60 -6.60 6.84 -3.33
C LEU A 60 -5.33 7.60 -3.70
N THR A 61 -5.16 8.75 -3.05
CA THR A 61 -3.97 9.59 -3.04
C THR A 61 -3.17 9.41 -1.75
N TYR A 62 -3.88 9.19 -0.64
CA TYR A 62 -3.30 8.96 0.68
C TYR A 62 -3.87 7.66 1.24
N PHE A 63 -3.01 6.72 1.60
CA PHE A 63 -3.42 5.49 2.26
C PHE A 63 -2.59 5.27 3.52
N HIS A 64 -3.24 5.33 4.67
CA HIS A 64 -2.64 5.11 5.97
C HIS A 64 -3.27 3.88 6.61
N PHE A 65 -2.43 2.89 6.90
CA PHE A 65 -2.83 1.68 7.59
C PHE A 65 -1.80 1.37 8.68
N SER A 66 -2.09 1.77 9.91
CA SER A 66 -1.13 1.72 11.00
C SER A 66 -1.62 0.93 12.21
N HIS A 67 -0.67 0.51 13.05
CA HIS A 67 -0.93 -0.28 14.27
C HIS A 67 -1.69 -1.59 13.99
N GLY A 68 -1.38 -2.24 12.87
CA GLY A 68 -2.03 -3.47 12.44
C GLY A 68 -1.18 -4.73 12.62
N LYS A 69 -1.57 -5.80 11.92
CA LYS A 69 -0.83 -7.08 11.88
C LYS A 69 -0.34 -7.44 10.47
N LEU A 70 -0.21 -6.45 9.59
CA LEU A 70 0.22 -6.65 8.20
C LEU A 70 1.67 -7.17 8.18
N THR A 71 1.90 -8.32 7.53
CA THR A 71 3.23 -8.97 7.45
C THR A 71 3.90 -8.86 6.09
N SER A 72 3.13 -8.68 5.02
CA SER A 72 3.59 -8.40 3.67
C SER A 72 2.46 -7.70 2.93
N PHE A 73 2.81 -6.75 2.06
CA PHE A 73 1.84 -6.02 1.26
C PHE A 73 1.93 -6.31 -0.24
N ASP A 74 2.64 -7.36 -0.63
CA ASP A 74 2.83 -7.72 -2.04
C ASP A 74 1.52 -8.06 -2.73
N LYS A 75 0.53 -8.48 -1.94
CA LYS A 75 -0.84 -8.72 -2.37
C LYS A 75 -1.75 -7.50 -2.22
N LEU A 76 -1.36 -6.42 -1.54
CA LEU A 76 -2.23 -5.26 -1.35
C LEU A 76 -2.43 -4.47 -2.64
N PHE A 77 -1.42 -4.35 -3.49
CA PHE A 77 -1.52 -3.56 -4.71
C PHE A 77 -1.38 -4.47 -5.91
N LEU A 78 -2.42 -5.27 -6.20
CA LEU A 78 -2.42 -6.17 -7.36
C LEU A 78 -2.58 -5.43 -8.70
N LEU A 79 -3.16 -4.22 -8.67
CA LEU A 79 -3.28 -3.33 -9.82
C LEU A 79 -2.51 -2.02 -9.56
N PRO A 80 -2.11 -1.31 -10.62
CA PRO A 80 -1.48 0.01 -10.50
C PRO A 80 -2.35 1.03 -9.76
N MET A 81 -1.79 1.64 -8.71
CA MET A 81 -2.37 2.74 -7.94
C MET A 81 -1.82 4.07 -8.45
N GLU A 82 -2.27 4.48 -9.63
CA GLU A 82 -1.71 5.63 -10.35
C GLU A 82 -1.85 6.96 -9.59
N ASN A 83 -2.82 7.07 -8.69
CA ASN A 83 -3.06 8.31 -7.95
C ASN A 83 -2.39 8.33 -6.58
N LEU A 84 -1.81 7.22 -6.12
CA LEU A 84 -1.29 7.12 -4.76
C LEU A 84 0.06 7.84 -4.66
N ILE A 85 0.10 8.83 -3.77
CA ILE A 85 1.27 9.69 -3.53
C ILE A 85 1.92 9.36 -2.19
N GLU A 86 1.10 9.05 -1.18
CA GLU A 86 1.57 8.81 0.19
C GLU A 86 1.01 7.50 0.73
N LEU A 87 1.92 6.67 1.25
CA LEU A 87 1.63 5.38 1.86
C LEU A 87 2.27 5.33 3.25
N ASN A 88 1.44 5.23 4.29
CA ASN A 88 1.89 5.03 5.66
C ASN A 88 1.48 3.64 6.13
N LEU A 89 2.46 2.80 6.46
CA LEU A 89 2.29 1.45 6.96
C LEU A 89 2.99 1.25 8.32
N THR A 90 3.06 2.31 9.12
CA THR A 90 3.76 2.29 10.41
C THR A 90 3.16 1.33 11.42
N HIS A 91 3.98 0.84 12.35
CA HIS A 91 3.52 -0.04 13.44
C HIS A 91 2.79 -1.29 12.95
N ASN A 92 3.28 -1.89 11.87
CA ASN A 92 2.83 -3.19 11.40
C ASN A 92 3.90 -4.26 11.70
N ARG A 93 3.84 -5.40 11.02
CA ARG A 93 4.78 -6.52 11.18
C ARG A 93 5.41 -6.91 9.86
N ILE A 94 5.62 -5.93 8.97
CA ILE A 94 6.14 -6.16 7.64
C ILE A 94 7.57 -6.69 7.76
N THR A 95 7.84 -7.87 7.20
CA THR A 95 9.16 -8.50 7.25
C THR A 95 9.97 -8.30 5.97
N LYS A 96 9.28 -8.11 4.84
CA LYS A 96 9.88 -7.95 3.52
C LYS A 96 9.05 -7.02 2.64
N ILE A 97 9.73 -6.33 1.73
CA ILE A 97 9.12 -5.57 0.64
C ILE A 97 9.48 -6.27 -0.68
N GLU A 98 8.49 -6.70 -1.46
CA GLU A 98 8.76 -7.19 -2.82
C GLU A 98 8.76 -6.04 -3.83
N SER A 99 9.70 -6.07 -4.76
CA SER A 99 9.80 -5.13 -5.88
C SER A 99 8.54 -5.11 -6.75
N ALA A 100 7.80 -6.22 -6.81
CA ALA A 100 6.52 -6.32 -7.52
C ALA A 100 5.46 -5.37 -6.95
N ALA A 101 5.39 -5.22 -5.63
CA ALA A 101 4.46 -4.32 -4.96
C ALA A 101 4.74 -2.86 -5.32
N MET A 102 6.02 -2.50 -5.33
CA MET A 102 6.52 -1.17 -5.69
C MET A 102 6.24 -0.81 -7.15
N LYS A 103 6.28 -1.78 -8.07
CA LYS A 103 5.96 -1.54 -9.49
C LYS A 103 4.54 -1.00 -9.70
N ASN A 104 3.60 -1.37 -8.82
CA ASN A 104 2.21 -0.95 -8.89
C ASN A 104 1.94 0.40 -8.21
N LEU A 105 2.98 1.10 -7.73
CA LEU A 105 2.85 2.40 -7.07
C LEU A 105 3.63 3.50 -7.83
N PRO A 106 3.38 3.72 -9.14
CA PRO A 106 4.29 4.48 -10.01
C PRO A 106 4.48 5.96 -9.62
N ASN A 107 3.51 6.55 -8.91
CA ASN A 107 3.55 7.96 -8.52
C ASN A 107 3.77 8.15 -7.01
N LEU A 108 4.17 7.08 -6.30
CA LEU A 108 4.44 7.18 -4.88
C LEU A 108 5.65 8.07 -4.63
N SER A 109 5.48 9.01 -3.71
CA SER A 109 6.47 10.02 -3.33
C SER A 109 6.89 9.87 -1.86
N ILE A 110 5.96 9.47 -1.00
CA ILE A 110 6.19 9.34 0.44
C ILE A 110 5.84 7.91 0.86
N LEU A 111 6.82 7.21 1.44
CA LEU A 111 6.66 5.87 1.99
C LEU A 111 7.18 5.83 3.43
N ASP A 112 6.27 5.58 4.36
CA ASP A 112 6.61 5.38 5.77
C ASP A 112 6.35 3.92 6.17
N LEU A 113 7.44 3.23 6.46
CA LEU A 113 7.51 1.84 6.91
C LEU A 113 8.17 1.74 8.28
N SER A 114 8.26 2.85 9.02
CA SER A 114 8.86 2.85 10.34
C SER A 114 8.09 1.94 11.32
N HIS A 115 8.79 1.46 12.35
CA HIS A 115 8.22 0.53 13.34
C HIS A 115 7.63 -0.75 12.71
N ASN A 116 8.42 -1.41 11.85
CA ASN A 116 8.11 -2.72 11.29
C ASN A 116 9.21 -3.72 11.67
N VAL A 117 9.26 -4.88 11.03
CA VAL A 117 10.25 -5.93 11.29
C VAL A 117 11.07 -6.28 10.03
N ILE A 118 11.33 -5.28 9.19
CA ILE A 118 12.06 -5.47 7.93
C ILE A 118 13.53 -5.75 8.23
N GLU A 119 14.06 -6.85 7.70
CA GLU A 119 15.47 -7.24 7.90
C GLU A 119 16.37 -6.93 6.70
N HIS A 120 15.81 -6.91 5.50
CA HIS A 120 16.56 -6.80 4.25
C HIS A 120 15.86 -5.87 3.28
N LEU A 121 16.64 -4.98 2.65
CA LEU A 121 16.19 -4.13 1.55
C LEU A 121 17.04 -4.44 0.32
N ASP A 122 16.58 -5.38 -0.50
CA ASP A 122 17.33 -5.87 -1.67
C ASP A 122 16.52 -5.65 -2.96
N GLY A 123 17.03 -4.78 -3.84
CA GLY A 123 16.42 -4.51 -5.16
C GLY A 123 15.02 -3.86 -5.12
N VAL A 124 14.57 -3.43 -3.94
CA VAL A 124 13.20 -2.94 -3.70
C VAL A 124 12.86 -1.72 -4.54
N PHE A 125 13.82 -0.80 -4.75
CA PHE A 125 13.65 0.40 -5.57
C PHE A 125 14.58 0.39 -6.80
N GLY A 126 14.76 -0.80 -7.37
CA GLY A 126 15.64 -1.04 -8.51
C GLY A 126 15.23 -0.32 -9.80
N LYS A 127 16.13 -0.35 -10.80
CA LYS A 127 16.04 0.44 -12.05
C LYS A 127 14.75 0.25 -12.86
N GLU A 128 14.14 -0.93 -12.80
CA GLU A 128 12.90 -1.26 -13.51
C GLU A 128 11.66 -0.60 -12.88
N ILE A 129 11.79 -0.02 -11.68
CA ILE A 129 10.69 0.57 -10.96
C ILE A 129 10.66 2.07 -11.21
N ARG A 130 9.57 2.50 -11.85
CA ARG A 130 9.32 3.89 -12.21
C ARG A 130 8.56 4.56 -11.07
N MET A 131 9.27 4.85 -9.98
CA MET A 131 8.76 5.65 -8.86
C MET A 131 9.52 6.97 -8.74
N ASN A 132 8.89 7.93 -8.06
CA ASN A 132 9.46 9.25 -7.76
C ASN A 132 9.51 9.44 -6.24
N LEU A 133 10.12 8.49 -5.53
CA LEU A 133 10.18 8.53 -4.08
C LEU A 133 11.04 9.71 -3.63
N VAL A 134 10.46 10.59 -2.82
CA VAL A 134 11.12 11.76 -2.22
C VAL A 134 11.43 11.51 -0.75
N PHE A 135 10.60 10.70 -0.08
CA PHE A 135 10.75 10.37 1.33
C PHE A 135 10.55 8.88 1.57
N LEU A 136 11.51 8.28 2.27
CA LEU A 136 11.46 6.91 2.76
C LEU A 136 11.84 6.89 4.23
N ASP A 137 10.92 6.46 5.09
CA ASP A 137 11.24 6.15 6.48
C ASP A 137 11.18 4.64 6.70
N VAL A 138 12.31 4.09 7.12
CA VAL A 138 12.47 2.68 7.53
C VAL A 138 13.08 2.57 8.93
N SER A 139 13.04 3.64 9.71
CA SER A 139 13.50 3.67 11.10
C SER A 139 12.74 2.65 11.95
N TRP A 140 13.34 2.23 13.06
CA TRP A 140 12.73 1.24 13.96
C TRP A 140 12.33 -0.06 13.25
N ASN A 141 13.17 -0.50 12.31
CA ASN A 141 13.17 -1.84 11.72
C ASN A 141 14.41 -2.62 12.17
N PHE A 142 14.63 -3.81 11.62
CA PHE A 142 15.76 -4.68 11.92
C PHE A 142 16.69 -4.83 10.72
N ILE A 143 16.84 -3.77 9.92
CA ILE A 143 17.58 -3.82 8.66
C ILE A 143 19.04 -4.17 8.94
N LYS A 144 19.46 -5.34 8.45
CA LYS A 144 20.83 -5.85 8.54
C LYS A 144 21.60 -5.58 7.26
N THR A 145 20.92 -5.64 6.12
CA THR A 145 21.54 -5.44 4.81
C THR A 145 20.68 -4.54 3.92
N ILE A 146 21.37 -3.72 3.15
CA ILE A 146 20.82 -3.02 2.00
C ILE A 146 21.56 -3.59 0.78
N GLY A 147 20.87 -4.40 -0.01
CA GLY A 147 21.44 -5.04 -1.18
C GLY A 147 21.79 -4.08 -2.29
N ASP A 148 22.62 -4.56 -3.22
CA ASP A 148 22.99 -3.81 -4.40
C ASP A 148 21.75 -3.44 -5.23
N PHE A 149 21.83 -2.28 -5.89
CA PHE A 149 20.77 -1.75 -6.75
C PHE A 149 19.45 -1.41 -6.03
N SER A 150 19.38 -1.52 -4.69
CA SER A 150 18.19 -1.14 -3.93
C SER A 150 17.76 0.29 -4.16
N PHE A 151 18.69 1.19 -4.49
CA PHE A 151 18.43 2.59 -4.82
C PHE A 151 19.02 3.00 -6.16
N HIS A 152 19.07 2.11 -7.16
CA HIS A 152 19.82 2.37 -8.41
C HIS A 152 19.41 3.66 -9.14
N ARG A 153 18.19 4.15 -8.92
CA ARG A 153 17.64 5.38 -9.51
C ARG A 153 17.77 6.62 -8.64
N TYR A 154 18.13 6.45 -7.37
CA TYR A 154 18.26 7.51 -6.39
C TYR A 154 19.75 7.67 -6.08
N HIS A 155 20.30 8.85 -6.38
CA HIS A 155 21.65 9.18 -5.93
C HIS A 155 21.58 9.42 -4.41
N VAL A 156 21.83 8.37 -3.63
CA VAL A 156 21.92 8.41 -2.17
C VAL A 156 23.29 8.93 -1.75
#